data_AF-A0A356FW11-F1
#
_entry.id   AF-A0A356FW11-F1
#
_cell.length_a   1.000
_cell.length_b   1.000
_cell.length_c   1.000
_cell.angle_alpha   90.00
_cell.angle_beta   90.00
_cell.angle_gamma   90.00
#
_symmetry.space_group_name_H-M   'P 1'
#
loop_
_entity.id
_entity.type
_entity.pdbx_description
1 polymer ?
#
loop_
_entity_poly.entity_id
_entity_poly.type
_entity_poly.pdbx_seq_one_letter_code
_entity_poly.pdbx_strand_id
1 'polypeptide(L)' 'MRPEILYPYFAALDSVAGIGKKTAALCEKLGCKVVFDLLAHMPTG' A
#
# COMPACT_ATOMS: atom_id res chain seq x y z
N MET A 1 5.50 -2.87 20.19
CA MET A 1 5.28 -1.50 19.67
C MET A 1 6.18 -1.30 18.47
N ARG A 2 5.69 -0.73 17.37
CA ARG A 2 6.49 -0.47 16.17
C ARG A 2 7.10 0.94 16.26
N PRO A 3 8.37 1.17 15.87
CA PRO A 3 8.94 2.52 15.79
C PRO A 3 8.10 3.46 14.91
N GLU A 4 7.96 4.72 15.32
CA GLU A 4 7.12 5.72 14.64
C GLU A 4 7.57 6.00 13.20
N ILE A 5 8.88 5.93 12.95
CA ILE A 5 9.46 6.06 11.60
C ILE A 5 8.88 5.04 10.61
N LEU A 6 8.33 3.92 11.09
CA LEU A 6 7.75 2.89 10.24
C LEU A 6 6.25 3.09 9.97
N TYR A 7 5.56 4.00 10.66
CA TYR A 7 4.11 4.17 10.51
C TYR A 7 3.66 4.47 9.06
N PRO A 8 4.38 5.27 8.25
CA PRO A 8 4.00 5.53 6.87
C PRO A 8 3.88 4.26 6.00
N TYR A 9 4.66 3.21 6.29
CA TYR A 9 4.59 1.95 5.54
C TYR A 9 3.29 1.17 5.79
N PHE A 10 2.57 1.48 6.87
CA PHE A 10 1.31 0.82 7.23
C PHE A 10 0.10 1.74 7.02
N ALA A 11 0.30 2.90 6.39
CA ALA A 11 -0.78 3.76 5.95
C ALA A 11 -1.61 3.10 4.84
N ALA A 12 -2.87 3.51 4.72
CA ALA A 12 -3.75 3.08 3.65
C ALA A 12 -3.22 3.53 2.28
N LEU A 13 -3.48 2.74 1.24
CA LEU A 13 -2.95 3.04 -0.10
C LEU A 13 -3.42 4.38 -0.67
N ASP A 14 -4.61 4.85 -0.29
CA ASP A 14 -5.15 6.13 -0.74
C ASP A 14 -4.50 7.36 -0.07
N SER A 15 -3.56 7.15 0.87
CA SER A 15 -2.68 8.22 1.37
C SER A 15 -1.53 8.53 0.41
N VAL A 16 -1.29 7.68 -0.60
CA VAL A 16 -0.23 7.88 -1.60
C VAL A 16 -0.74 8.76 -2.73
N ALA A 17 -0.01 9.84 -3.03
CA ALA A 17 -0.36 10.72 -4.13
C ALA A 17 -0.41 9.93 -5.46
N GLY A 18 -1.54 10.01 -6.17
CA GLY A 18 -1.80 9.25 -7.39
C GLY A 18 -2.58 7.95 -7.19
N ILE A 19 -2.79 7.49 -5.96
CA ILE A 19 -3.66 6.35 -5.65
C ILE A 19 -4.96 6.88 -5.03
N GLY A 20 -6.03 6.88 -5.82
CA GLY A 20 -7.38 7.16 -5.32
C GLY A 20 -8.09 5.92 -4.80
N LYS A 21 -9.23 6.10 -4.13
CA LYS A 21 -10.08 5.00 -3.58
C LYS A 21 -10.35 3.88 -4.59
N LYS A 22 -10.61 4.22 -5.86
CA LYS A 22 -10.85 3.25 -6.93
C LYS A 22 -9.62 2.37 -7.18
N THR A 23 -8.44 2.97 -7.25
CA THR A 23 -7.18 2.26 -7.48
C THR A 23 -6.81 1.41 -6.26
N ALA A 24 -6.98 1.95 -5.05
CA ALA A 24 -6.77 1.21 -3.80
C ALA A 24 -7.62 -0.07 -3.77
N ALA A 25 -8.91 0.00 -4.13
CA ALA A 25 -9.79 -1.17 -4.21
C ALA A 25 -9.38 -2.20 -5.28
N LEU A 26 -8.69 -1.78 -6.34
CA LEU A 26 -8.10 -2.70 -7.32
C LEU A 26 -6.83 -3.36 -6.78
N CYS A 27 -5.99 -2.61 -6.07
CA CYS A 27 -4.79 -3.14 -5.41
C CYS A 27 -5.15 -4.20 -4.35
N GLU A 28 -6.28 -4.07 -3.67
CA GLU A 28 -6.75 -5.10 -2.74
C GLU A 28 -6.97 -6.46 -3.40
N LYS A 29 -7.35 -6.48 -4.70
CA LYS A 29 -7.48 -7.73 -5.47
C LYS A 29 -6.14 -8.41 -5.75
N LEU A 30 -5.04 -7.66 -5.66
CA LEU A 30 -3.67 -8.16 -5.75
C LEU A 30 -3.10 -8.52 -4.36
N GLY A 31 -3.90 -8.42 -3.30
CA GLY A 31 -3.47 -8.65 -1.93
C GLY A 31 -2.80 -7.44 -1.27
N CYS A 32 -2.74 -6.28 -1.94
CA CYS A 32 -2.12 -5.07 -1.41
C CYS A 32 -3.13 -4.19 -0.68
N LYS A 33 -2.87 -3.90 0.60
CA LYS A 33 -3.74 -3.10 1.48
C LYS A 33 -3.05 -1.89 2.10
N VAL A 34 -1.74 -1.98 2.30
CA VAL A 34 -0.92 -0.90 2.86
C VAL A 34 0.29 -0.60 1.97
N VAL A 35 0.91 0.57 2.19
CA VAL A 35 2.07 1.04 1.39
C VAL A 35 3.18 -0.01 1.31
N PHE A 36 3.45 -0.73 2.40
CA PHE A 36 4.44 -1.80 2.44
C PHE A 36 4.16 -2.92 1.43
N ASP A 37 2.89 -3.26 1.21
CA ASP A 37 2.52 -4.36 0.31
C ASP A 37 2.92 -4.02 -1.13
N LEU A 38 2.80 -2.75 -1.54
CA LEU A 38 3.26 -2.31 -2.87
C LEU A 38 4.79 -2.42 -3.02
N LEU A 39 5.54 -2.15 -1.95
CA LEU A 39 7.01 -2.28 -1.97
C LEU A 39 7.47 -3.73 -1.98
N ALA A 40 6.71 -4.62 -1.33
CA ALA A 40 7.00 -6.05 -1.26
C ALA A 40 6.38 -6.85 -2.41
N HIS A 41 5.47 -6.26 -3.19
CA HIS A 41 4.86 -6.91 -4.34
C HIS A 41 5.87 -6.99 -5.48
N MET A 42 6.32 -8.20 -5.80
CA MET A 42 7.25 -8.43 -6.90
C MET A 42 6.55 -8.13 -8.25
N PRO A 43 7.24 -7.52 -9.21
CA PRO A 43 6.71 -7.40 -10.56
C PRO A 43 6.57 -8.80 -11.17
N THR A 44 5.42 -9.05 -11.80
CA THR A 44 5.12 -10.29 -12.51
C THR A 44 4.76 -9.96 -13.95
N GLY A 45 5.36 -10.66 -14.90
CA GLY A 45 5.17 -10.52 -16.34
C GLY A 45 5.92 -11.60 -17.08
#